data_AF-A0A839AI21-F1
#
_entry.id   AF-A0A839AI21-F1
#
_cell.length_a   1.000
_cell.length_b   1.000
_cell.length_c   1.000
_cell.angle_alpha   90.00
_cell.angle_beta   90.00
_cell.angle_gamma   90.00
#
_symmetry.space_group_name_H-M   'P 1'
#
loop_
_entity.id
_entity.type
_entity.pdbx_description
1 polymer ?
#
loop_
_entity_poly.entity_id
_entity_poly.type
_entity_poly.pdbx_seq_one_letter_code
_entity_poly.pdbx_strand_id
1 'polypeptide(L)'
;MEWTGVHHSRDGDFTDISTHVVTYDTESRCHVTAGGRLVGEADYTYCRFDDRMGVVIYRPAIYQGRNDVVLHAMFDFAEMTDRAVLTAGGEPFAVADGRMRLV
;
A
#
# COMPACT_ATOMS: atom_id res chain seq x y z
N MET A 1 -5.66 9.56 -2.39
CA MET A 1 -6.34 8.58 -1.52
C MET A 1 -5.60 8.54 -0.20
N GLU A 2 -6.26 8.88 0.89
CA GLU A 2 -5.73 8.70 2.23
C GLU A 2 -5.91 7.23 2.63
N TRP A 3 -4.85 6.66 3.19
CA TRP A 3 -4.77 5.30 3.70
C TRP A 3 -4.26 5.36 5.13
N THR A 4 -4.97 4.75 6.06
CA THR A 4 -4.51 4.61 7.45
C THR A 4 -4.60 3.15 7.83
N GLY A 5 -3.51 2.58 8.30
CA GLY A 5 -3.48 1.16 8.60
C GLY A 5 -2.35 0.72 9.49
N VAL A 6 -2.38 -0.57 9.78
CA VAL A 6 -1.43 -1.28 10.63
C VAL A 6 -0.74 -2.32 9.79
N HIS A 7 0.57 -2.46 9.97
CA HIS A 7 1.33 -3.55 9.40
C HIS A 7 1.56 -4.62 10.46
N HIS A 8 1.42 -5.87 10.06
CA HIS A 8 1.68 -7.05 10.86
C HIS A 8 2.82 -7.82 10.21
N SER A 9 3.99 -7.85 10.84
CA SER A 9 5.10 -8.72 10.43
C SER A 9 5.54 -9.62 11.58
N ARG A 10 6.25 -10.70 11.24
CA ARG A 10 6.74 -11.66 12.23
C ARG A 10 7.82 -11.05 13.12
N ASP A 11 8.68 -10.24 12.54
CA ASP A 11 9.89 -9.75 13.19
C ASP A 11 9.70 -8.37 13.83
N GLY A 12 8.48 -7.82 13.79
CA GLY A 12 8.17 -6.52 14.37
C GLY A 12 8.77 -5.36 13.58
N ASP A 13 9.01 -5.54 12.28
CA ASP A 13 9.53 -4.53 11.35
C ASP A 13 8.66 -3.26 11.27
N PHE A 14 7.45 -3.34 11.79
CA PHE A 14 6.49 -2.25 11.84
C PHE A 14 5.90 -2.12 13.23
N THR A 15 6.18 -1.01 13.90
CA THR A 15 5.71 -0.77 15.28
C THR A 15 4.51 0.17 15.36
N ASP A 16 4.21 0.95 14.32
CA ASP A 16 3.25 2.06 14.39
C ASP A 16 2.11 1.97 13.38
N ILE A 17 0.94 2.43 13.82
CA ILE A 17 -0.15 2.83 12.93
C ILE A 17 0.30 4.08 12.18
N SER A 18 0.33 4.00 10.86
CA SER A 18 0.79 5.09 10.00
C SER A 18 -0.34 5.57 9.11
N THR A 19 -0.60 6.88 9.11
CA THR A 19 -1.46 7.54 8.11
C THR A 19 -0.60 8.00 6.94
N HIS A 20 -0.96 7.54 5.76
CA HIS A 20 -0.34 7.85 4.49
C HIS A 20 -1.36 8.48 3.55
N VAL A 21 -0.92 9.38 2.68
CA VAL A 21 -1.70 9.82 1.52
C VAL A 21 -0.98 9.33 0.27
N VAL A 22 -1.64 8.44 -0.46
CA VAL A 22 -1.21 7.94 -1.77
C VAL A 22 -1.79 8.86 -2.83
N THR A 23 -0.92 9.47 -3.62
CA THR A 23 -1.29 10.32 -4.76
C THR A 23 -0.90 9.60 -6.04
N TYR A 24 -1.86 9.38 -6.92
CA TYR A 24 -1.63 8.76 -8.23
C TYR A 24 -1.27 9.83 -9.25
N ASP A 25 0.01 9.96 -9.54
CA ASP A 25 0.55 10.99 -10.43
C ASP A 25 0.25 10.70 -11.90
N THR A 26 0.28 9.42 -12.26
CA THR A 26 -0.01 8.93 -13.61
C THR A 26 -0.79 7.61 -13.52
N GLU A 27 -1.11 7.02 -14.68
CA GLU A 27 -1.75 5.70 -14.77
C GLU A 27 -0.90 4.55 -14.20
N SER A 28 0.40 4.77 -13.98
CA SER A 28 1.34 3.72 -13.52
C SER A 28 2.28 4.15 -12.41
N ARG A 29 2.26 5.41 -11.98
CA ARG A 29 3.13 5.95 -10.92
C ARG A 29 2.34 6.67 -9.85
N CYS A 30 2.75 6.46 -8.60
CA CYS A 30 2.22 7.15 -7.45
C CYS A 30 3.32 7.52 -6.46
N HIS A 31 3.03 8.49 -5.60
CA HIS A 31 3.84 8.81 -4.45
C HIS A 31 3.04 8.76 -3.15
N VAL A 32 3.74 8.63 -2.04
CA VAL A 32 3.17 8.50 -0.70
C VAL A 32 3.72 9.60 0.17
N THR A 33 2.84 10.32 0.86
CA THR A 33 3.20 11.28 1.89
C THR A 33 2.72 10.85 3.27
N ALA A 34 3.47 11.19 4.31
CA ALA A 34 3.08 11.04 5.71
C ALA A 34 3.42 12.34 6.45
N GLY A 35 2.47 12.89 7.21
CA GLY A 35 2.67 14.17 7.90
C GLY A 35 3.11 15.32 6.97
N GLY A 36 2.62 15.32 5.72
CA GLY A 36 2.96 16.32 4.70
C GLY A 36 4.35 16.16 4.06
N ARG A 37 5.09 15.09 4.37
CA ARG A 37 6.41 14.80 3.78
C ARG A 37 6.34 13.62 2.84
N LEU A 38 7.08 13.68 1.73
CA LEU A 38 7.29 12.53 0.84
C LEU A 38 8.02 11.41 1.59
N VAL A 39 7.44 10.22 1.62
CA VAL A 39 8.00 9.03 2.29
C VAL A 39 8.20 7.85 1.35
N GLY A 40 7.68 7.91 0.12
CA GLY A 40 7.91 6.87 -0.87
C GLY A 40 7.34 7.20 -2.23
N GLU A 41 7.84 6.50 -3.24
CA GLU A 41 7.34 6.49 -4.60
C GLU A 41 7.23 5.03 -5.06
N ALA A 42 6.25 4.73 -5.90
CA ALA A 42 6.05 3.40 -6.41
C ALA A 42 5.46 3.41 -7.82
N ASP A 43 5.90 2.45 -8.63
CA ASP A 43 5.13 2.03 -9.79
C ASP A 43 3.97 1.18 -9.29
N TYR A 44 2.84 1.22 -10.00
CA TYR A 44 1.68 0.41 -9.64
C TYR A 44 0.95 -0.12 -10.86
N THR A 45 0.25 -1.23 -10.64
CA THR A 45 -0.72 -1.78 -11.57
C THR A 45 -2.05 -1.94 -10.86
N TYR A 46 -3.13 -1.48 -11.47
CA TYR A 46 -4.47 -1.50 -10.89
C TYR A 46 -5.45 -2.24 -11.81
N CYS A 47 -6.34 -3.04 -11.22
CA CYS A 47 -7.43 -3.70 -11.91
C CYS A 47 -8.68 -3.64 -11.04
N ARG A 48 -9.75 -3.04 -11.57
CA ARG A 48 -11.08 -3.07 -10.95
C ARG A 48 -11.85 -4.27 -11.48
N PHE A 49 -12.45 -5.06 -10.60
CA PHE A 49 -13.27 -6.20 -11.01
C PHE A 49 -14.75 -5.81 -11.11
N ASP A 50 -15.24 -5.05 -10.13
CA ASP A 50 -16.61 -4.56 -10.07
C ASP A 50 -16.70 -3.29 -9.21
N ASP A 51 -17.92 -2.87 -8.86
CA ASP A 51 -18.14 -1.67 -8.06
C ASP A 51 -17.58 -1.78 -6.64
N ARG A 52 -17.38 -3.00 -6.12
CA ARG A 52 -16.90 -3.27 -4.77
C ARG A 52 -15.41 -3.62 -4.73
N MET A 53 -14.91 -4.45 -5.63
CA MET A 53 -13.59 -5.05 -5.51
C MET A 53 -12.60 -4.55 -6.56
N GLY A 54 -11.38 -4.27 -6.11
CA GLY A 54 -10.24 -4.01 -6.97
C GLY A 54 -8.96 -4.61 -6.41
N VAL A 55 -7.95 -4.77 -7.26
CA VAL A 55 -6.59 -5.12 -6.86
C VAL A 55 -5.66 -4.02 -7.32
N VAL A 56 -4.71 -3.67 -6.47
CA VAL A 56 -3.55 -2.86 -6.83
C VAL A 56 -2.28 -3.57 -6.40
N ILE A 57 -1.26 -3.51 -7.22
CA ILE A 57 0.07 -4.04 -6.90
C ILE A 57 1.05 -2.87 -6.96
N TYR A 58 1.62 -2.51 -5.82
CA TYR A 58 2.64 -1.47 -5.74
C TYR A 58 4.04 -2.08 -5.74
N ARG A 59 4.95 -1.42 -6.45
CA ARG A 59 6.36 -1.77 -6.60
C ARG A 59 7.20 -0.54 -6.24
N PRO A 60 7.41 -0.27 -4.94
CA PRO A 60 8.29 0.80 -4.50
C PRO A 60 9.73 0.52 -4.95
N ALA A 61 10.47 1.57 -5.32
CA ALA A 61 11.89 1.42 -5.66
C ALA A 61 12.73 1.01 -4.43
N ILE A 62 12.41 1.59 -3.27
CA ILE A 62 12.96 1.24 -1.97
C ILE A 62 11.83 1.27 -0.93
N TYR A 63 11.70 0.20 -0.16
CA TYR A 63 10.78 0.08 0.96
C TYR A 63 11.56 -0.38 2.19
N GLN A 64 11.72 0.50 3.18
CA GLN A 64 12.52 0.24 4.39
C GLN A 64 13.92 -0.34 4.10
N GLY A 65 14.60 0.20 3.09
CA GLY A 65 15.95 -0.24 2.70
C GLY A 65 16.00 -1.50 1.81
N ARG A 66 14.86 -2.09 1.49
CA ARG A 66 14.74 -3.22 0.56
C ARG A 66 14.28 -2.74 -0.82
N ASN A 67 14.80 -3.33 -1.89
CA ASN A 67 14.46 -2.98 -3.29
C ASN A 67 13.68 -4.10 -4.01
N ASP A 68 13.30 -5.14 -3.29
CA ASP A 68 12.65 -6.35 -3.79
C ASP A 68 11.22 -6.52 -3.23
N VAL A 69 10.68 -5.44 -2.65
CA VAL A 69 9.37 -5.44 -1.98
C VAL A 69 8.25 -5.19 -2.97
N VAL A 70 7.19 -5.98 -2.87
CA VAL A 70 5.94 -5.82 -3.62
C VAL A 70 4.76 -5.87 -2.66
N LEU A 71 3.83 -4.91 -2.79
CA LEU A 71 2.59 -4.84 -2.01
C LEU A 71 1.44 -5.29 -2.91
N HIS A 72 0.83 -6.44 -2.60
CA HIS A 72 -0.35 -6.95 -3.28
C HIS A 72 -1.60 -6.60 -2.47
N ALA A 73 -2.29 -5.52 -2.83
CA ALA A 73 -3.44 -5.04 -2.09
C ALA A 73 -4.77 -5.36 -2.79
N MET A 74 -5.77 -5.70 -1.98
CA MET A 74 -7.16 -5.84 -2.38
C MET A 74 -7.96 -4.69 -1.77
N PHE A 75 -8.66 -3.95 -2.60
CA PHE A 75 -9.56 -2.87 -2.20
C PHE A 75 -10.99 -3.39 -2.10
N ASP A 76 -11.65 -3.09 -0.99
CA ASP A 76 -13.11 -3.13 -0.85
C ASP A 76 -13.62 -1.69 -0.78
N PHE A 77 -14.19 -1.22 -1.90
CA PHE A 77 -14.72 0.14 -2.05
C PHE A 77 -16.07 0.33 -1.35
N ALA A 78 -16.79 -0.74 -1.02
CA ALA A 78 -18.04 -0.62 -0.27
C ALA A 78 -17.75 -0.34 1.21
N GLU A 79 -16.76 -1.05 1.76
CA GLU A 79 -16.32 -0.88 3.15
C GLU A 79 -15.26 0.22 3.32
N MET A 80 -14.70 0.71 2.21
CA MET A 80 -13.57 1.64 2.19
C MET A 80 -12.39 1.09 3.00
N THR A 81 -12.03 -0.17 2.73
CA THR A 81 -10.93 -0.88 3.39
C THR A 81 -10.04 -1.56 2.36
N ASP A 82 -8.81 -1.85 2.77
CA ASP A 82 -7.93 -2.72 2.01
C ASP A 82 -7.19 -3.71 2.90
N ARG A 83 -6.69 -4.75 2.25
CA ARG A 83 -5.72 -5.66 2.82
C ARG A 83 -4.62 -5.93 1.82
N ALA A 84 -3.37 -5.82 2.27
CA ALA A 84 -2.21 -6.06 1.44
C ALA A 84 -1.33 -7.18 1.98
N VAL A 85 -0.84 -8.05 1.10
CA VAL A 85 0.27 -8.95 1.38
C VAL A 85 1.55 -8.30 0.87
N LEU A 86 2.54 -8.18 1.73
CA LEU A 86 3.86 -7.68 1.40
C LEU A 86 4.81 -8.85 1.22
N THR A 87 5.44 -8.92 0.05
CA THR A 87 6.46 -9.92 -0.28
C THR A 87 7.81 -9.25 -0.47
N ALA A 88 8.90 -9.91 -0.07
CA ALA A 88 10.28 -9.52 -0.39
C ALA A 88 10.97 -10.72 -1.03
N GLY A 89 11.52 -10.55 -2.23
CA GLY A 89 12.11 -11.66 -3.00
C GLY A 89 11.08 -12.73 -3.38
N GLY A 90 9.78 -12.39 -3.40
CA GLY A 90 8.66 -13.30 -3.66
C GLY A 90 8.08 -13.98 -2.42
N GLU A 91 8.73 -13.89 -1.26
CA GLU A 91 8.27 -14.52 -0.03
C GLU A 91 7.47 -13.55 0.84
N PRO A 92 6.30 -13.96 1.38
CA PRO A 92 5.48 -13.10 2.23
C PRO A 92 6.19 -12.84 3.56
N PHE A 93 6.27 -11.58 3.97
CA PHE A 93 6.89 -11.20 5.25
C PHE A 93 6.01 -10.29 6.12
N ALA A 94 5.01 -9.61 5.53
CA ALA A 94 4.06 -8.81 6.27
C ALA A 94 2.66 -8.76 5.63
N VAL A 95 1.68 -8.37 6.43
CA VAL A 95 0.31 -8.05 6.00
C VAL A 95 -0.03 -6.66 6.48
N ALA A 96 -0.62 -5.84 5.62
CA ALA A 96 -1.18 -4.55 6.01
C ALA A 96 -2.71 -4.63 6.00
N ASP A 97 -3.35 -4.02 7.00
CA ASP A 97 -4.78 -3.83 7.09
C ASP A 97 -5.08 -2.34 7.20
N GLY A 98 -5.91 -1.82 6.30
CA GLY A 98 -6.07 -0.38 6.14
C GLY A 98 -7.50 0.05 5.92
N ARG A 99 -7.75 1.31 6.29
CA ARG A 99 -8.92 2.08 5.94
C ARG A 99 -8.54 3.13 4.90
N MET A 100 -9.42 3.32 3.94
CA MET A 100 -9.23 4.24 2.84
C MET A 100 -10.24 5.39 2.93
N ARG A 101 -9.80 6.57 2.49
CA ARG A 101 -10.67 7.72 2.29
C ARG A 101 -10.24 8.47 1.04
N LEU A 102 -11.20 8.83 0.20
CA LEU A 102 -10.94 9.74 -0.91
C LEU A 102 -10.79 11.16 -0.34
N VAL A 103 -9.70 11.82 -0.72
CA VAL A 103 -9.31 13.17 -0.27
C VAL A 103 -8.92 14.00 -1.47
#